data_AF-A0A382CHY9-F1
#
_entry.id   AF-A0A382CHY9-F1
#
_cell.length_a   1.000
_cell.length_b   1.000
_cell.length_c   1.000
_cell.angle_alpha   90.00
_cell.angle_beta   90.00
_cell.angle_gamma   90.00
#
_symmetry.space_group_name_H-M   'P 1'
#
loop_
_entity.id
_entity.type
_entity.pdbx_description
1 polymer ?
#
loop_
_entity_poly.entity_id
_entity_poly.type
_entity_poly.pdbx_seq_one_letter_code
_entity_poly.pdbx_strand_id
1 'polypeptide(L)'
;VPDFSAVDTHLHLWQVDRFDYPWLNDIPPLNRSFLLKDFHQHSEEVDISYMVFVQCDTIASQGLDEASWIASLADVDTRIKGIVAFAPIEDGTGV
;
A
#
# COMPACT_ATOMS: atom_id res chain seq x y z
N VAL A 1 7.80 10.73 20.99
CA VAL A 1 6.92 9.62 20.58
C VAL A 1 5.72 9.59 21.53
N PRO A 2 4.48 9.47 21.05
CA PRO A 2 3.31 9.31 21.92
C PRO A 2 3.43 8.07 22.81
N ASP A 3 2.88 8.12 24.03
CA ASP A 3 2.87 7.00 25.00
C ASP A 3 1.69 6.02 24.78
N PHE A 4 1.26 5.88 23.52
CA PHE A 4 0.18 5.00 23.13
C PHE A 4 0.46 4.41 21.74
N SER A 5 -0.04 3.21 21.51
CA SER A 5 0.09 2.56 20.20
C SER A 5 -0.88 3.17 19.18
N ALA A 6 -0.39 3.42 17.97
CA ALA A 6 -1.14 4.04 16.89
C ALA A 6 -1.62 3.03 15.84
N VAL A 7 -2.65 3.42 15.11
CA VAL A 7 -3.08 2.75 13.87
C VAL A 7 -2.76 3.68 12.71
N ASP A 8 -1.94 3.21 11.78
CA ASP A 8 -1.73 3.90 10.50
C ASP A 8 -2.88 3.54 9.56
N THR A 9 -3.85 4.45 9.41
CA THR A 9 -5.05 4.20 8.61
C THR A 9 -4.84 4.44 7.11
N HIS A 10 -3.66 4.90 6.68
CA HIS A 10 -3.42 5.31 5.29
C HIS A 10 -1.98 5.04 4.88
N LEU A 11 -1.65 3.76 4.72
CA LEU A 11 -0.35 3.32 4.23
C LEU A 11 -0.40 3.03 2.73
N HIS A 12 0.64 3.48 2.01
CA HIS A 12 0.92 3.04 0.65
C HIS A 12 2.18 2.19 0.62
N LEU A 13 2.14 1.09 -0.13
CA LEU A 13 3.28 0.24 -0.45
C LEU A 13 3.19 -0.06 -1.95
N TRP A 14 4.28 0.14 -2.69
CA TRP A 14 4.27 -0.10 -4.14
C TRP A 14 5.59 -0.69 -4.62
N GLN A 15 5.51 -1.51 -5.67
CA GLN A 15 6.66 -2.20 -6.25
C GLN A 15 6.71 -1.98 -7.76
N VAL A 16 7.57 -1.05 -8.20
CA VAL A 16 7.63 -0.59 -9.60
C VAL A 16 8.13 -1.66 -10.58
N ASP A 17 8.79 -2.72 -10.08
CA ASP A 17 9.20 -3.87 -10.90
C ASP A 17 8.06 -4.88 -11.14
N ARG A 18 6.92 -4.71 -10.46
CA ARG A 18 5.79 -5.64 -10.49
C ARG A 18 4.51 -5.02 -11.02
N PHE A 19 4.29 -3.74 -10.73
CA PHE A 19 3.07 -3.02 -11.09
C PHE A 19 3.40 -1.70 -11.78
N ASP A 20 2.52 -1.29 -12.69
CA ASP A 20 2.63 -0.08 -13.47
C ASP A 20 1.82 1.04 -12.81
N TYR A 21 2.53 2.10 -12.40
CA TYR A 21 1.97 3.30 -11.78
C TYR A 21 2.28 4.52 -12.67
N PRO A 22 1.42 4.85 -13.65
CA PRO A 22 1.73 5.91 -14.62
C PRO A 22 2.07 7.26 -14.00
N TRP A 23 1.42 7.60 -12.87
CA TRP A 23 1.61 8.85 -12.15
C TRP A 23 3.01 9.00 -11.53
N LEU A 24 3.75 7.90 -11.31
CA LEU A 24 5.12 7.97 -10.77
C LEU A 24 6.12 8.60 -11.76
N ASN A 25 5.84 8.55 -13.07
CA ASN A 25 6.71 9.14 -14.08
C ASN A 25 6.89 10.65 -13.91
N ASP A 26 5.88 11.31 -13.36
CA ASP A 26 5.89 12.76 -13.12
C ASP A 26 6.55 13.13 -11.77
N ILE A 27 6.87 12.14 -10.92
CA ILE A 27 7.44 12.35 -9.58
C ILE A 27 8.69 11.47 -9.38
N PRO A 28 9.84 11.83 -9.99
CA PRO A 28 11.06 11.01 -9.94
C PRO A 28 11.53 10.57 -8.54
N PRO A 29 11.41 11.37 -7.46
CA PRO A 29 11.78 10.91 -6.11
C PRO A 29 10.95 9.73 -5.59
N LEU A 30 9.71 9.57 -6.09
CA LEU A 30 8.81 8.48 -5.73
C LEU A 30 8.86 7.31 -6.71
N ASN A 31 9.47 7.48 -7.88
CA ASN A 31 9.56 6.47 -8.94
C ASN A 31 10.59 5.37 -8.62
N ARG A 32 10.35 4.68 -7.50
CA ARG A 32 11.08 3.52 -6.98
C ARG A 32 10.14 2.73 -6.08
N SER A 33 10.46 1.47 -5.79
CA SER A 33 9.69 0.67 -4.84
C SER A 33 9.80 1.20 -3.39
N PHE A 34 8.68 1.17 -2.68
CA PHE A 34 8.58 1.39 -1.23
C PHE A 34 7.88 0.17 -0.62
N LEU A 35 8.64 -0.63 0.12
CA LEU A 35 8.20 -1.93 0.64
C LEU A 35 8.10 -1.91 2.17
N LEU A 36 7.66 -3.02 2.77
CA LEU A 36 7.59 -3.17 4.24
C LEU A 36 8.90 -2.81 4.95
N LYS A 37 10.05 -3.16 4.36
CA LYS A 37 11.36 -2.81 4.91
C LYS A 37 11.56 -1.29 4.98
N ASP A 38 11.17 -0.56 3.94
CA ASP A 38 11.23 0.89 3.95
C ASP A 38 10.28 1.44 5.02
N PHE A 39 9.05 0.93 5.10
CA PHE A 39 8.09 1.34 6.14
C PHE A 39 8.67 1.15 7.55
N HIS A 40 9.20 -0.03 7.88
CA HIS A 40 9.80 -0.31 9.18
C HIS A 40 10.95 0.64 9.53
N GLN A 41 11.80 0.94 8.55
CA GLN A 41 12.92 1.86 8.75
C GLN A 41 12.43 3.28 9.06
N HIS A 42 11.38 3.76 8.40
CA HIS A 42 10.87 5.12 8.60
C HIS A 42 9.92 5.24 9.79
N SER A 43 9.36 4.13 10.27
CA SER A 43 8.43 4.08 11.39
C SER A 43 9.06 3.59 12.70
N GLU A 44 10.38 3.37 12.76
CA GLU A 44 11.05 2.71 13.90
C GLU A 44 10.78 3.40 15.24
N GLU A 45 10.65 4.73 15.23
CA GLU A 45 10.40 5.51 16.43
C GLU A 45 8.92 5.58 16.83
N VAL A 46 8.00 4.99 16.08
CA VAL A 46 6.54 5.04 16.34
C VAL A 46 6.00 3.64 16.59
N ASP A 47 5.36 3.44 17.74
CA ASP A 47 4.62 2.21 18.03
C ASP A 47 3.34 2.15 17.17
N ILE A 48 3.43 1.47 16.03
CA ILE A 48 2.29 1.18 15.15
C ILE A 48 1.83 -0.25 15.41
N SER A 49 0.63 -0.38 16.01
CA SER A 49 -0.02 -1.68 16.23
C SER A 49 -0.66 -2.24 14.98
N TYR A 50 -1.30 -1.39 14.17
CA TYR A 50 -2.03 -1.82 12.98
C TYR A 50 -1.84 -0.84 11.83
N MET A 51 -1.98 -1.35 10.61
CA MET A 51 -1.93 -0.57 9.39
C MET A 51 -3.06 -0.95 8.43
N VAL A 52 -3.56 0.04 7.69
CA VAL A 52 -4.53 -0.12 6.60
C VAL A 52 -3.87 0.36 5.33
N PHE A 53 -3.73 -0.55 4.35
CA PHE A 53 -3.23 -0.20 3.03
C PHE A 53 -4.31 0.51 2.21
N VAL A 54 -3.90 1.49 1.41
CA VAL A 54 -4.74 2.12 0.38
C VAL A 54 -4.08 1.94 -0.98
N GLN A 55 -4.87 1.49 -1.96
CA GLN A 55 -4.46 1.27 -3.35
C GLN A 55 -3.62 2.43 -3.90
N CYS A 56 -2.62 2.11 -4.72
CA CYS A 56 -1.60 3.06 -5.18
C CYS A 56 -1.81 3.55 -6.61
N ASP A 57 -3.01 3.42 -7.16
CA ASP A 57 -3.41 3.86 -8.49
C ASP A 57 -2.56 3.20 -9.59
N THR A 58 -2.47 1.86 -9.52
CA THR A 58 -1.97 1.04 -10.64
C THR A 58 -2.87 1.24 -11.86
N ILE A 59 -2.39 0.86 -13.05
CA ILE A 59 -3.32 0.63 -14.17
C ILE A 59 -4.48 -0.30 -13.76
N ALA A 60 -5.68 -0.04 -14.27
CA ALA A 60 -6.90 -0.71 -13.81
C ALA A 60 -6.83 -2.25 -13.88
N SER A 61 -6.15 -2.80 -14.89
CA SER A 61 -5.98 -4.25 -15.06
C SER A 61 -5.15 -4.93 -13.95
N GLN A 62 -4.42 -4.17 -13.14
CA GLN A 62 -3.54 -4.67 -12.07
C GLN A 62 -4.10 -4.41 -10.67
N GLY A 63 -5.20 -3.68 -10.50
CA GLY A 63 -5.69 -3.27 -9.18
C GLY A 63 -6.03 -4.45 -8.25
N LEU A 64 -6.60 -5.54 -8.80
CA LEU A 64 -6.87 -6.76 -8.02
C LEU A 64 -5.58 -7.51 -7.65
N ASP A 65 -4.58 -7.52 -8.54
CA ASP A 65 -3.29 -8.15 -8.29
C ASP A 65 -2.49 -7.38 -7.23
N GLU A 66 -2.60 -6.04 -7.19
CA GLU A 66 -2.05 -5.21 -6.13
C GLU A 66 -2.68 -5.57 -4.78
N ALA A 67 -4.01 -5.60 -4.69
CA ALA A 67 -4.71 -5.98 -3.47
C ALA A 67 -4.33 -7.40 -3.00
N SER A 68 -4.20 -8.34 -3.94
CA SER A 68 -3.78 -9.73 -3.66
C SER A 68 -2.34 -9.80 -3.16
N TRP A 69 -1.44 -8.99 -3.73
CA TRP A 69 -0.07 -8.87 -3.24
C TRP A 69 -0.03 -8.31 -1.82
N ILE A 70 -0.74 -7.23 -1.53
CA ILE A 70 -0.81 -6.67 -0.17
C ILE A 70 -1.39 -7.68 0.81
N ALA A 71 -2.43 -8.44 0.43
CA ALA A 71 -2.96 -9.51 1.27
C ALA A 71 -1.89 -10.56 1.62
N SER A 72 -1.02 -10.93 0.66
CA SER A 72 0.11 -11.83 0.94
C SER A 72 1.17 -11.25 1.88
N LEU A 73 1.29 -9.91 1.95
CA LEU A 73 2.21 -9.25 2.88
C LEU A 73 1.71 -9.35 4.33
N ALA A 74 0.43 -9.61 4.58
CA ALA A 74 -0.10 -9.79 5.92
C ALA A 74 0.46 -11.05 6.62
N ASP A 75 0.95 -12.04 5.84
CA ASP A 75 1.68 -13.20 6.37
C ASP A 75 3.10 -12.84 6.83
N VAL A 76 3.65 -11.73 6.33
CA VAL A 76 5.00 -11.23 6.67
C VAL A 76 4.91 -10.21 7.80
N ASP A 77 3.97 -9.26 7.72
CA ASP A 77 3.69 -8.28 8.76
C ASP A 77 2.22 -8.32 9.14
N THR A 78 1.94 -9.03 10.24
CA THR A 78 0.59 -9.26 10.77
C THR A 78 -0.14 -7.98 11.19
N ARG A 79 0.54 -6.82 11.22
CA ARG A 79 -0.08 -5.54 11.52
C ARG A 79 -0.94 -5.01 10.37
N ILE A 80 -0.80 -5.51 9.14
CA ILE A 80 -1.75 -5.22 8.05
C ILE A 80 -3.11 -5.82 8.43
N LYS A 81 -4.09 -4.96 8.74
CA LYS A 81 -5.44 -5.37 9.16
C LYS A 81 -6.55 -4.97 8.20
N GLY A 82 -6.23 -4.19 7.17
CA GLY A 82 -7.19 -3.73 6.18
C GLY A 82 -6.54 -3.35 4.86
N ILE A 83 -7.36 -3.41 3.81
CA ILE A 83 -7.01 -3.05 2.44
C ILE A 83 -8.18 -2.23 1.88
N VAL A 84 -7.90 -0.99 1.45
CA VAL A 84 -8.79 -0.20 0.59
C VAL A 84 -8.35 -0.46 -0.84
N ALA A 85 -8.99 -1.44 -1.48
CA ALA A 85 -8.64 -1.90 -2.81
C ALA A 85 -9.22 -0.98 -3.92
N PHE A 86 -8.59 -1.04 -5.09
CA PHE A 86 -9.11 -0.41 -6.30
C PHE A 86 -10.41 -1.08 -6.78
N ALA A 87 -11.34 -0.29 -7.30
CA ALA A 87 -12.51 -0.75 -8.02
C ALA A 87 -12.90 0.31 -9.09
N PRO A 88 -13.06 -0.06 -10.37
CA PRO A 88 -13.43 0.86 -11.45
C PRO A 88 -14.94 1.13 -11.42
N ILE A 89 -15.40 1.87 -10.41
CA ILE A 89 -16.82 2.14 -10.19
C ILE A 89 -17.45 2.95 -11.33
N GLU A 90 -16.64 3.66 -12.10
CA GLU A 90 -17.03 4.36 -13.32
C GLU A 90 -17.54 3.43 -14.43
N ASP A 91 -17.13 2.17 -14.41
CA ASP A 91 -17.56 1.14 -15.38
C ASP A 91 -18.91 0.49 -14.99
N GLY A 92 -19.57 0.97 -13.94
CA GLY A 92 -20.89 0.52 -13.53
C GLY A 92 -20.83 -0.76 -12.69
N THR A 93 -21.18 -1.92 -13.26
CA THR A 93 -21.22 -3.18 -12.48
C THR A 93 -19.85 -3.62 -11.96
N GLY A 94 -18.76 -3.01 -12.44
CA GLY A 94 -17.46 -3.04 -11.75
C GLY A 94 -16.90 -4.44 -11.45
N VAL A 95 -17.31 -5.44 -12.25
CA VAL A 95 -16.83 -6.84 -12.23
C VAL A 95 -16.37 -7.24 -13.61
#